data_AF-A0A558CGN0-F1
#
_entry.id   AF-A0A558CGN0-F1
#
_cell.length_a   1.000
_cell.length_b   1.000
_cell.length_c   1.000
_cell.angle_alpha   90.00
_cell.angle_beta   90.00
_cell.angle_gamma   90.00
#
_symmetry.space_group_name_H-M   'P 1'
#
loop_
_entity.id
_entity.type
_entity.pdbx_description
1 polymer ?
#
loop_
_entity_poly.entity_id
_entity_poly.type
_entity_poly.pdbx_seq_one_letter_code
_entity_poly.pdbx_strand_id
1 'polypeptide(L)' 'EGKNRFSPDQLAWLNKIKDQIAQNAEMTVEDFNYIPFNQEGGLLKARELFGNELEPLISELNGFLIA' A
#
# COMPACT_ATOMS: atom_id res chain seq x y z
N GLU A 1 -13.16 -12.02 -18.51
CA GLU A 1 -13.64 -11.99 -17.11
C GLU A 1 -12.86 -10.91 -16.37
N GLY A 2 -13.52 -9.83 -15.96
CA GLY A 2 -12.85 -8.65 -15.39
C GLY A 2 -12.79 -8.70 -13.86
N LYS A 3 -11.75 -9.32 -13.28
CA LYS A 3 -11.53 -9.35 -11.83
C LYS A 3 -10.31 -8.54 -11.36
N ASN A 4 -9.83 -7.56 -12.14
CA ASN A 4 -8.65 -6.76 -11.79
C ASN A 4 -8.96 -5.27 -11.72
N ARG A 5 -10.01 -4.87 -11.00
CA ARG A 5 -10.25 -3.46 -10.71
C ARG A 5 -10.23 -3.25 -9.20
N PHE A 6 -9.16 -2.63 -8.74
CA PHE A 6 -9.09 -2.10 -7.38
C PHE A 6 -10.28 -1.17 -7.14
N SER A 7 -10.85 -1.23 -5.93
CA SER A 7 -11.86 -0.28 -5.49
C SER A 7 -11.28 1.14 -5.43
N PRO A 8 -12.12 2.20 -5.43
CA PRO A 8 -11.64 3.56 -5.26
C PRO A 8 -10.74 3.74 -4.02
N ASP A 9 -11.10 3.11 -2.90
CA ASP A 9 -10.30 3.08 -1.68
C ASP A 9 -8.96 2.35 -1.88
N GLN A 10 -8.97 1.16 -2.47
CA GLN A 10 -7.73 0.44 -2.76
C GLN A 10 -6.81 1.27 -3.68
N LEU A 11 -7.36 1.93 -4.71
CA LEU A 11 -6.59 2.80 -5.60
C LEU A 11 -6.01 4.01 -4.87
N ALA A 12 -6.77 4.64 -3.98
CA ALA A 12 -6.28 5.76 -3.18
C ALA A 12 -5.11 5.32 -2.29
N TRP A 13 -5.21 4.14 -1.69
CA TRP A 13 -4.14 3.56 -0.88
C TRP A 13 -2.91 3.18 -1.70
N LEU A 14 -3.08 2.59 -2.88
CA LEU A 14 -1.96 2.28 -3.78
C LEU A 14 -1.19 3.53 -4.22
N ASN A 15 -1.88 4.63 -4.50
CA ASN A 15 -1.22 5.90 -4.83
C ASN A 15 -0.39 6.43 -3.66
N LYS A 16 -0.89 6.32 -2.41
CA LYS A 16 -0.14 6.73 -1.21
C LYS A 16 1.08 5.84 -0.96
N ILE A 17 0.94 4.53 -1.12
CA ILE A 17 2.05 3.57 -1.01
C ILE A 17 3.11 3.90 -2.04
N LYS A 18 2.72 4.11 -3.30
CA LYS A 18 3.64 4.53 -4.37
C LYS A 18 4.38 5.82 -4.02
N ASP A 19 3.68 6.82 -3.48
CA ASP A 19 4.26 8.10 -3.08
C ASP A 19 5.26 7.95 -1.93
N GLN A 20 4.96 7.09 -0.94
CA GLN A 20 5.87 6.77 0.16
C GLN A 20 7.16 6.12 -0.34
N ILE A 21 7.04 5.13 -1.24
CA ILE A 21 8.19 4.44 -1.84
C ILE A 21 9.02 5.41 -2.69
N ALA A 22 8.36 6.28 -3.47
CA ALA A 22 9.06 7.28 -4.29
C ALA A 22 9.86 8.29 -3.44
N GLN A 23 9.42 8.57 -2.21
CA GLN A 23 10.09 9.51 -1.30
C GLN A 23 11.17 8.85 -0.45
N ASN A 24 10.94 7.64 0.05
CA ASN A 24 11.81 6.97 1.03
C ASN A 24 12.60 5.80 0.44
N ALA A 25 12.54 5.60 -0.88
CA ALA A 25 13.07 4.46 -1.64
C ALA A 25 12.44 3.11 -1.31
N GLU A 26 11.90 2.90 -0.12
CA GLU A 26 11.18 1.69 0.26
C GLU A 26 10.01 2.00 1.18
N MET A 27 9.08 1.04 1.30
CA MET A 27 8.02 1.06 2.30
C MET A 27 7.89 -0.32 2.93
N THR A 28 7.73 -0.37 4.24
CA THR A 28 7.47 -1.61 4.98
C THR A 28 6.05 -1.62 5.54
N VAL A 29 5.65 -2.74 6.13
CA VAL A 29 4.36 -2.84 6.84
C VAL A 29 4.32 -1.90 8.05
N GLU A 30 5.48 -1.54 8.62
CA GLU A 30 5.58 -0.63 9.76
C GLU A 30 5.23 0.81 9.38
N ASP A 31 5.48 1.22 8.13
CA ASP A 31 5.14 2.55 7.61
C ASP A 31 3.64 2.87 7.73
N PHE A 32 2.78 1.85 7.73
CA PHE A 32 1.35 2.02 7.95
C PHE A 32 1.00 2.54 9.36
N ASN A 33 1.92 2.47 10.32
CA ASN A 33 1.74 3.04 11.67
C ASN A 33 2.11 4.53 11.74
N TYR A 34 2.61 5.11 10.64
CA TYR A 34 3.02 6.51 10.55
C TYR A 34 2.07 7.31 9.64
N ILE A 35 2.22 8.64 9.67
CA ILE A 35 1.45 9.56 8.84
C ILE A 35 1.88 9.40 7.37
N PRO A 36 0.96 9.41 6.39
CA PRO A 36 -0.48 9.67 6.53
C PRO A 36 -1.35 8.45 6.86
N PHE A 37 -0.80 7.24 6.77
CA PHE A 37 -1.57 6.00 6.87
C PHE A 37 -2.28 5.82 8.21
N ASN A 38 -1.62 6.13 9.32
CA ASN A 38 -2.20 5.99 10.65
C ASN A 38 -3.43 6.87 10.89
N GLN A 39 -3.57 7.99 10.14
CA GLN A 39 -4.73 8.87 10.21
C GLN A 39 -5.95 8.28 9.46
N GLU A 40 -5.70 7.34 8.55
CA GLU A 40 -6.72 6.69 7.72
C GLU A 40 -7.01 5.24 8.19
N GLY A 41 -6.64 4.91 9.43
CA GLY A 41 -6.85 3.58 10.03
C GLY A 41 -5.63 2.65 9.95
N GLY A 42 -4.52 3.13 9.39
CA GLY A 42 -3.19 2.51 9.44
C GLY A 42 -3.16 1.08 8.92
N LEU A 43 -2.38 0.24 9.59
CA LEU A 43 -2.19 -1.16 9.20
C LEU A 43 -3.51 -1.95 9.19
N LEU A 44 -4.43 -1.63 10.11
CA LEU A 44 -5.72 -2.33 10.18
C LEU A 44 -6.56 -2.07 8.92
N LYS A 45 -6.61 -0.80 8.46
CA LYS A 45 -7.32 -0.45 7.23
C LYS A 45 -6.64 -1.05 5.99
N ALA A 46 -5.31 -1.05 5.95
CA ALA A 46 -4.55 -1.70 4.89
C ALA A 46 -4.90 -3.20 4.79
N ARG A 47 -4.96 -3.90 5.93
CA ARG A 47 -5.37 -5.31 5.99
C ARG A 47 -6.84 -5.52 5.66
N GLU A 48 -7.73 -4.58 5.96
CA GLU A 48 -9.13 -4.65 5.51
C GLU A 48 -9.25 -4.53 3.98
N LEU A 49 -8.47 -3.63 3.38
CA LEU A 49 -8.51 -3.36 1.95
C LEU A 49 -7.83 -4.45 1.11
N PHE A 50 -6.67 -4.93 1.55
CA PHE A 50 -5.83 -5.84 0.76
C PHE A 50 -5.74 -7.25 1.34
N GLY A 51 -6.18 -7.46 2.59
CA GLY A 51 -6.17 -8.77 3.23
C GLY A 51 -4.78 -9.38 3.26
N ASN A 52 -4.71 -10.65 2.84
CA ASN A 52 -3.47 -11.42 2.75
C ASN A 52 -2.58 -10.97 1.58
N GLU A 53 -3.08 -10.16 0.65
CA GLU A 53 -2.31 -9.65 -0.48
C GLU A 53 -1.52 -8.39 -0.12
N LEU A 54 -1.69 -7.82 1.08
CA LEU A 54 -1.01 -6.59 1.48
C LEU A 54 0.52 -6.71 1.44
N GLU A 55 1.08 -7.72 2.10
CA GLU A 55 2.53 -7.93 2.18
C GLU A 55 3.19 -8.24 0.82
N PRO A 56 2.67 -9.19 0.01
CA PRO A 56 3.22 -9.41 -1.33
C PRO A 56 3.08 -8.17 -2.21
N LEU A 57 1.98 -7.42 -2.12
CA LEU A 57 1.79 -6.18 -2.87
C LEU A 57 2.84 -5.12 -2.52
N ILE A 58 3.17 -4.94 -1.24
CA ILE A 58 4.23 -4.01 -0.82
C ILE A 58 5.59 -4.47 -1.34
N SER A 59 5.89 -5.77 -1.24
CA SER A 59 7.13 -6.35 -1.76
C SER A 59 7.27 -6.14 -3.27
N GLU A 60 6.20 -6.39 -4.03
CA GLU A 60 6.16 -6.15 -5.47
C GLU A 60 6.35 -4.66 -5.78
N LEU A 61 5.64 -3.76 -5.11
CA LEU A 61 5.75 -2.32 -5.36
C LEU A 61 7.15 -1.77 -5.03
N ASN A 62 7.77 -2.22 -3.94
CA ASN A 62 9.17 -1.88 -3.64
C ASN A 62 10.09 -2.39 -4.75
N GLY A 63 9.94 -3.65 -5.15
CA GLY A 63 10.77 -4.25 -6.21
C GLY A 63 10.62 -3.56 -7.57
N PHE A 64 9.40 -3.14 -7.94
CA PHE A 64 9.12 -2.48 -9.22
C PHE A 64 9.58 -1.02 -9.28
N LEU A 65 9.55 -0.30 -8.15
CA LEU A 65 9.87 1.15 -8.12
C LEU A 65 11.34 1.44 -7.84
N ILE A 66 12.07 0.49 -7.25
CA ILE A 66 13.51 0.62 -6.96
C ILE A 66 14.38 0.16 -8.14
N ALA A 67 13.87 -0.74 -8.98
CA ALA A 67 14.61 -1.36 -10.09
C ALA A 67 14.78 -0.46 -11.33
#